data_AF-A0A7X2LUT5-F1
#
_entry.id   AF-A0A7X2LUT5-F1
#
_cell.length_a   1.000
_cell.length_b   1.000
_cell.length_c   1.000
_cell.angle_alpha   90.00
_cell.angle_beta   90.00
_cell.angle_gamma   90.00
#
_symmetry.space_group_name_H-M   'P 1'
#
loop_
_entity.id
_entity.type
_entity.pdbx_description
1 polymer ?
#
loop_
_entity_poly.entity_id
_entity_poly.type
_entity_poly.pdbx_seq_one_letter_code
_entity_poly.pdbx_strand_id
1 'polypeptide(L)'
;MREMTMRRLSLEPVVILPRLPMLIGLILVASIGHAEADPLAELAKGQPKDVAAIAERIAMCAHFGGEEPYDAARQREIAVAVKKYRCVQLDRDEATLRKRYKDNSAVLRVLQKAHEW
;
A
#
# COMPACT_ATOMS: atom_id res chain seq x y z
N MET A 1 9.57 42.12 86.97
CA MET A 1 8.68 42.78 85.99
C MET A 1 9.51 43.76 85.17
N ARG A 2 9.79 43.43 83.91
CA ARG A 2 10.43 44.25 82.86
C ARG A 2 10.42 43.39 81.59
N GLU A 3 9.57 43.72 80.63
CA GLU A 3 9.87 44.56 79.46
C GLU A 3 10.23 43.70 78.24
N MET A 4 9.50 43.98 77.15
CA MET A 4 9.90 44.01 75.74
C MET A 4 10.89 42.95 75.24
N THR A 5 10.62 42.38 74.07
CA THR A 5 11.36 42.71 72.83
C THR A 5 10.89 41.79 71.69
N MET A 6 10.40 42.42 70.62
CA MET A 6 10.12 41.83 69.32
C MET A 6 11.46 41.45 68.63
N ARG A 7 11.63 40.23 68.10
CA ARG A 7 12.75 39.91 67.18
C ARG A 7 12.32 39.06 65.98
N ARG A 8 12.31 39.75 64.84
CA ARG A 8 12.83 39.40 63.51
C ARG A 8 12.41 38.09 62.84
N LEU A 9 11.71 38.31 61.73
CA LEU A 9 11.61 37.48 60.51
C LEU A 9 12.98 36.98 60.03
N SER A 10 13.04 35.71 59.62
CA SER A 10 13.94 35.20 58.58
C SER A 10 13.29 33.95 57.98
N LEU A 11 12.45 34.13 56.96
CA LEU A 11 12.05 33.07 56.05
C LEU A 11 12.90 33.22 54.80
N GLU A 12 13.64 32.18 54.46
CA GLU A 12 14.62 32.14 53.38
C GLU A 12 13.94 32.23 52.00
N PRO A 13 14.60 32.80 50.98
CA PRO A 13 14.04 32.92 49.64
C PRO A 13 14.09 31.56 48.93
N VAL A 14 12.97 30.85 48.84
CA VAL A 14 12.83 29.77 47.87
C VAL A 14 12.63 30.39 46.49
N VAL A 15 13.73 30.50 45.75
CA VAL A 15 13.73 30.80 44.32
C VAL A 15 13.15 29.59 43.58
N ILE A 16 11.83 29.49 43.47
CA ILE A 16 11.19 28.56 42.54
C ILE A 16 11.12 29.26 41.19
N LEU A 17 12.14 28.96 40.38
CA LEU A 17 12.22 29.23 38.96
C LEU A 17 10.84 29.02 38.28
N PRO A 18 10.36 29.96 37.44
CA PRO A 18 9.04 29.84 36.84
C PRO A 18 8.97 28.55 36.03
N ARG A 19 7.98 27.72 36.36
CA ARG A 19 7.61 26.55 35.58
C ARG A 19 7.21 27.03 34.19
N LEU A 20 8.16 27.09 33.26
CA LEU A 20 7.89 27.22 31.84
C LEU A 20 7.03 26.00 31.46
N PRO A 21 5.74 26.15 31.14
CA PRO A 21 4.95 25.01 30.71
C PRO A 21 5.55 24.55 29.38
N MET A 22 6.15 23.37 29.47
CA MET A 22 6.54 22.46 28.42
C MET A 22 5.70 22.68 27.14
N LEU A 23 6.28 23.37 26.16
CA LEU A 23 5.78 23.42 24.78
C LEU A 23 5.87 22.01 24.19
N ILE A 24 4.90 21.15 24.48
CA ILE A 24 4.65 19.95 23.67
C ILE A 24 3.73 20.40 22.54
N GLY A 25 4.33 20.83 21.44
CA GLY A 25 3.62 21.03 20.19
C GLY A 25 2.95 19.73 19.78
N LEU A 26 1.62 19.71 19.78
CA LEU A 26 0.82 18.64 19.23
C LEU A 26 1.03 18.62 17.71
N ILE A 27 2.03 17.85 17.25
CA ILE A 27 2.18 17.56 15.82
C ILE A 27 1.01 16.65 15.45
N LEU A 28 -0.07 17.23 14.92
CA LEU A 28 -1.06 16.48 14.14
C LEU A 28 -0.31 15.97 12.90
N VAL A 29 0.16 14.72 12.97
CA VAL A 29 0.55 14.00 11.76
C VAL A 29 -0.75 13.70 11.01
N ALA A 30 -1.12 14.59 10.08
CA ALA A 30 -2.15 14.29 9.11
C ALA A 30 -1.64 13.08 8.30
N SER A 31 -2.28 11.92 8.45
CA SER A 31 -1.97 10.74 7.67
C SER A 31 -2.15 11.08 6.19
N ILE A 32 -1.05 11.34 5.50
CA ILE A 32 -1.02 11.44 4.04
C ILE A 32 -1.29 10.01 3.56
N GLY A 33 -2.54 9.73 3.18
CA GLY A 33 -2.87 8.52 2.43
C GLY A 33 -2.19 8.63 1.07
N HIS A 34 -1.02 8.03 0.93
CA HIS A 34 -0.43 7.82 -0.39
C HIS A 34 -1.35 6.85 -1.12
N ALA A 35 -2.05 7.33 -2.15
CA ALA A 35 -2.67 6.45 -3.13
C ALA A 35 -1.51 5.72 -3.82
N GLU A 36 -1.18 4.53 -3.35
CA GLU A 36 -0.20 3.67 -4.00
C GLU A 36 -0.69 3.44 -5.44
N ALA A 37 0.12 3.85 -6.41
CA ALA A 37 -0.23 3.64 -7.81
C ALA A 37 -0.37 2.13 -8.06
N ASP A 38 -1.48 1.70 -8.63
CA ASP A 38 -1.70 0.31 -9.01
C ASP A 38 -0.59 -0.11 -10.01
N PRO A 39 0.34 -1.00 -9.61
CA PRO A 39 1.48 -1.32 -10.46
C PRO A 39 1.06 -2.01 -11.77
N LEU A 40 -0.12 -2.65 -11.82
CA LEU A 40 -0.66 -3.28 -13.03
C LEU A 40 -1.21 -2.23 -13.98
N ALA A 41 -1.88 -1.21 -13.43
CA ALA A 41 -2.34 -0.05 -14.21
C ALA A 41 -1.17 0.72 -14.82
N GLU A 42 -0.07 0.90 -14.07
CA GLU A 42 1.14 1.52 -14.60
C GLU A 42 1.84 0.64 -15.65
N LEU A 43 1.86 -0.69 -15.48
CA LEU A 43 2.39 -1.62 -16.48
C LEU A 43 1.59 -1.56 -17.81
N ALA A 44 0.27 -1.42 -17.73
CA ALA A 44 -0.63 -1.36 -18.88
C ALA A 44 -0.72 0.04 -19.53
N LYS A 45 -0.16 1.07 -18.91
CA LYS A 45 -0.28 2.45 -19.34
C LYS A 45 0.30 2.67 -20.74
N GLY A 46 -0.49 3.29 -21.61
CA GLY A 46 -0.09 3.56 -23.00
C GLY A 46 -0.04 2.33 -23.90
N GLN A 47 -0.41 1.14 -23.41
CA GLN A 47 -0.48 -0.06 -24.23
C GLN A 47 -1.76 -0.10 -25.08
N PRO A 48 -1.75 -0.84 -26.19
CA PRO A 48 -2.97 -1.22 -26.88
C PRO A 48 -3.99 -1.85 -25.92
N LYS A 49 -5.28 -1.60 -26.14
CA LYS A 49 -6.35 -2.04 -25.23
C LYS A 49 -6.38 -3.57 -25.04
N ASP A 50 -6.10 -4.32 -26.10
CA ASP A 50 -6.02 -5.79 -26.06
C ASP A 50 -4.79 -6.28 -25.28
N VAL A 51 -3.67 -5.56 -25.35
CA VAL A 51 -2.48 -5.81 -24.53
C VAL A 51 -2.74 -5.51 -23.06
N ALA A 52 -3.35 -4.38 -22.73
CA ALA A 52 -3.74 -4.04 -21.36
C ALA A 52 -4.69 -5.10 -20.77
N ALA A 53 -5.71 -5.51 -21.53
CA ALA A 53 -6.68 -6.50 -21.08
C ALA A 53 -6.08 -7.90 -20.90
N ILE A 54 -5.15 -8.33 -21.76
CA ILE A 54 -4.50 -9.62 -21.54
C ILE A 54 -3.52 -9.55 -20.37
N ALA A 55 -2.79 -8.43 -20.20
CA ALA A 55 -1.85 -8.26 -19.09
C ALA A 55 -2.57 -8.34 -17.74
N GLU A 56 -3.75 -7.73 -17.62
CA GLU A 56 -4.59 -7.87 -16.43
C GLU A 56 -4.98 -9.34 -16.17
N ARG A 57 -5.41 -10.06 -17.22
CA ARG A 57 -5.76 -11.47 -17.09
C ARG A 57 -4.57 -12.34 -16.70
N ILE A 58 -3.39 -12.12 -17.30
CA ILE A 58 -2.16 -12.83 -16.96
C ILE A 58 -1.87 -12.63 -15.46
N ALA A 59 -1.80 -11.37 -15.03
CA ALA A 59 -1.50 -11.01 -13.64
C ALA A 59 -2.47 -11.65 -12.64
N MET A 60 -3.77 -11.59 -12.92
CA MET A 60 -4.77 -12.16 -12.02
C MET A 60 -4.78 -13.69 -12.04
N CYS A 61 -4.53 -14.31 -13.19
CA CYS A 61 -4.41 -15.77 -13.25
C CYS A 61 -3.12 -16.26 -12.58
N ALA A 62 -2.02 -15.52 -12.64
CA ALA A 62 -0.80 -15.81 -11.90
C ALA A 62 -1.06 -15.72 -10.38
N HIS A 63 -1.69 -14.63 -9.94
CA HIS A 63 -2.06 -14.41 -8.55
C HIS A 63 -2.93 -15.53 -7.97
N PHE A 64 -4.05 -15.87 -8.62
CA PHE A 64 -4.98 -16.87 -8.10
C PHE A 64 -4.60 -18.33 -8.43
N GLY A 65 -3.86 -18.55 -9.52
CA GLY A 65 -3.57 -19.90 -10.03
C GLY A 65 -2.59 -20.70 -9.20
N GLY A 66 -1.78 -20.02 -8.37
CA GLY A 66 -0.84 -20.65 -7.43
C GLY A 66 -1.36 -20.76 -6.00
N GLU A 67 -2.59 -20.31 -5.71
CA GLU A 67 -3.12 -20.32 -4.36
C GLU A 67 -3.76 -21.66 -3.99
N GLU A 68 -3.38 -22.20 -2.84
CA GLU A 68 -4.06 -23.32 -2.21
C GLU A 68 -5.16 -22.81 -1.27
N PRO A 69 -6.41 -23.30 -1.40
CA PRO A 69 -7.49 -22.90 -0.51
C PRO A 69 -7.27 -23.47 0.89
N TYR A 70 -7.23 -22.60 1.90
CA TYR A 70 -7.17 -23.01 3.30
C TYR A 70 -8.56 -23.33 3.90
N ASP A 71 -9.63 -22.85 3.26
CA ASP A 71 -11.00 -23.17 3.62
C ASP A 71 -11.95 -23.12 2.40
N ALA A 72 -13.21 -23.50 2.63
CA ALA A 72 -14.23 -23.53 1.59
C ALA A 72 -14.64 -22.13 1.09
N ALA A 73 -14.48 -21.07 1.89
CA ALA A 73 -14.78 -19.72 1.46
C ALA A 73 -13.73 -19.24 0.45
N ARG A 74 -12.44 -19.42 0.78
CA ARG A 74 -11.34 -19.10 -0.11
C ARG A 74 -11.37 -19.91 -1.40
N GLN A 75 -11.72 -21.19 -1.32
CA GLN A 75 -11.90 -22.03 -2.52
C GLN A 75 -12.94 -21.44 -3.48
N ARG A 76 -14.05 -20.90 -2.97
CA ARG A 76 -15.08 -20.27 -3.80
C ARG A 76 -14.58 -18.95 -4.41
N GLU A 77 -13.84 -18.14 -3.65
CA GLU A 77 -13.24 -16.90 -4.16
C GLU A 77 -12.29 -17.18 -5.33
N ILE A 78 -11.35 -18.12 -5.14
CA ILE A 78 -10.40 -18.53 -6.18
C ILE A 78 -11.16 -19.04 -7.42
N ALA A 79 -12.16 -19.92 -7.24
CA ALA A 79 -12.93 -20.47 -8.35
C ALA A 79 -13.69 -19.37 -9.13
N VAL A 80 -14.27 -18.38 -8.43
CA VAL A 80 -14.93 -17.23 -9.06
C VAL A 80 -13.91 -16.38 -9.83
N ALA A 81 -12.74 -16.11 -9.25
CA ALA A 81 -11.69 -15.32 -9.90
C ALA A 81 -11.15 -16.02 -11.16
N VAL A 82 -10.77 -17.30 -11.05
CA VAL A 82 -10.27 -18.11 -12.18
C VAL A 82 -11.27 -18.11 -13.35
N LYS A 83 -12.57 -18.22 -13.04
CA LYS A 83 -13.63 -18.14 -14.06
C LYS A 83 -13.77 -16.72 -14.63
N LYS A 84 -13.77 -15.69 -13.79
CA LYS A 84 -13.88 -14.27 -14.20
C LYS A 84 -12.77 -13.88 -15.16
N TYR A 85 -11.52 -14.25 -14.85
CA TYR A 85 -10.34 -13.93 -15.67
C TYR A 85 -10.10 -14.90 -16.82
N ARG A 86 -10.93 -15.96 -16.93
CA ARG A 86 -10.88 -16.94 -18.02
C ARG A 86 -9.51 -17.59 -18.14
N CYS A 87 -8.94 -18.04 -17.02
CA CYS A 87 -7.56 -18.56 -16.98
C CYS A 87 -7.36 -19.79 -17.87
N VAL A 88 -8.41 -20.60 -18.06
CA VAL A 88 -8.37 -21.77 -18.96
C VAL A 88 -8.06 -21.40 -20.42
N GLN A 89 -8.46 -20.22 -20.89
CA GLN A 89 -8.19 -19.78 -22.27
C GLN A 89 -6.97 -18.86 -22.37
N LEU A 90 -6.29 -18.57 -21.26
CA LEU A 90 -5.24 -17.56 -21.19
C LEU A 90 -4.10 -17.85 -22.18
N ASP A 91 -3.54 -19.06 -22.14
CA ASP A 91 -2.38 -19.43 -22.98
C ASP A 91 -2.65 -19.24 -24.47
N ARG A 92 -3.84 -19.65 -24.93
CA ARG A 92 -4.25 -19.51 -26.33
C ARG A 92 -4.42 -18.04 -26.72
N ASP A 93 -5.06 -17.26 -25.84
CA ASP A 93 -5.33 -15.85 -26.08
C ASP A 93 -4.02 -15.03 -26.06
N GLU A 94 -3.10 -15.31 -25.13
CA GLU A 94 -1.77 -14.71 -25.07
C GLU A 94 -0.93 -15.09 -26.29
N ALA A 95 -0.89 -16.36 -26.69
CA ALA A 95 -0.15 -16.80 -27.87
C ALA A 95 -0.62 -16.09 -29.15
N THR A 96 -1.94 -15.91 -29.29
CA THR A 96 -2.52 -15.13 -30.39
C THR A 96 -2.02 -13.69 -30.38
N LEU A 97 -1.94 -13.08 -29.21
CA LEU A 97 -1.49 -11.70 -29.05
C LEU A 97 0.02 -11.55 -29.27
N ARG A 98 0.83 -12.48 -28.75
CA ARG A 98 2.28 -12.54 -29.01
C ARG A 98 2.58 -12.67 -30.49
N LYS A 99 1.81 -13.46 -31.24
CA LYS A 99 1.95 -13.56 -32.70
C LYS A 99 1.63 -12.23 -33.40
N ARG A 100 0.57 -11.54 -32.96
CA ARG A 100 0.16 -10.23 -33.50
C ARG A 100 1.22 -9.15 -33.25
N TYR A 101 1.83 -9.14 -32.06
CA TYR A 101 2.81 -8.14 -31.63
C TYR A 101 4.25 -8.65 -31.63
N LYS A 102 4.57 -9.65 -32.44
CA LYS A 102 5.86 -10.35 -32.45
C LYS A 102 7.08 -9.43 -32.61
N ASP A 103 6.91 -8.31 -33.32
CA ASP A 103 7.97 -7.34 -33.61
C ASP A 103 7.95 -6.13 -32.66
N ASN A 104 7.04 -6.10 -31.69
CA ASN A 104 6.91 -5.03 -30.70
C ASN A 104 7.48 -5.47 -29.34
N SER A 105 8.77 -5.20 -29.13
CA SER A 105 9.46 -5.60 -27.90
C SER A 105 8.89 -4.97 -26.63
N ALA A 106 8.26 -3.78 -26.71
CA ALA A 106 7.63 -3.15 -25.55
C ALA A 106 6.39 -3.92 -25.09
N VAL A 107 5.54 -4.33 -26.03
CA VAL A 107 4.38 -5.20 -25.74
C VAL A 107 4.84 -6.54 -25.16
N LEU A 108 5.83 -7.19 -25.78
CA LEU A 108 6.30 -8.48 -25.29
C LEU A 108 6.87 -8.41 -23.86
N ARG A 109 7.53 -7.30 -23.50
CA ARG A 109 7.98 -7.04 -22.12
C ARG A 109 6.82 -6.87 -21.14
N VAL A 110 5.74 -6.18 -21.56
CA VAL A 110 4.54 -6.05 -20.72
C VAL A 110 3.90 -7.41 -20.46
N LEU A 111 3.75 -8.24 -21.49
CA LEU A 111 3.22 -9.59 -21.34
C LEU A 111 4.08 -10.46 -20.42
N GLN A 112 5.41 -10.35 -20.54
CA GLN A 112 6.33 -11.06 -19.66
C GLN A 112 6.19 -10.61 -18.20
N LYS A 113 6.23 -9.30 -17.94
CA LYS A 113 6.12 -8.76 -16.58
C LYS A 113 4.78 -9.09 -15.91
N ALA A 114 3.71 -9.20 -16.69
CA ALA A 114 2.40 -9.56 -16.14
C ALA A 114 2.40 -10.96 -15.50
N HIS A 115 3.27 -11.89 -15.92
CA HIS A 115 3.41 -13.22 -15.30
C HIS A 115 4.13 -13.19 -13.94
N GLU A 116 4.75 -12.06 -13.59
CA GLU A 116 5.51 -11.90 -12.33
C GLU A 116 4.66 -11.30 -11.20
N TRP A 117 3.34 -11.21 -11.42
CA TRP A 117 2.37 -10.66 -10.48
C TRP A 117 1.96 -11.65 -9.40
#